data_AF-A0A3L8SCA4-F1
#
_entry.id   AF-A0A3L8SCA4-F1
#
_cell.length_a   1.000
_cell.length_b   1.000
_cell.length_c   1.000
_cell.angle_alpha   90.00
_cell.angle_beta   90.00
_cell.angle_gamma   90.00
#
_symmetry.space_group_name_H-M   'P 1'
#
loop_
_entity.id
_entity.type
_entity.pdbx_description
1 polymer ?
#
loop_
_entity_poly.entity_id
_entity_poly.type
_entity_poly.pdbx_seq_one_letter_code
_entity_poly.pdbx_strand_id
1 'polypeptide(L)'
;MVDGDVDGDTGILQDMLPPHWLFSSKRREASADLELPENEREGRAKVEIRQLQTHFHHESYKRKFFDDDIWRQMQAQEKAIADLKQEHRHVTLMLSQIYSPSSVILENRNRMKVQSLLQTRMQNDALIKERKAQLADLAKQVVELEKKIVKQRDTTWRLLEAKSQKHLQKKIELLEIRLSHVTVRYNTIMTRNSRLREETASLQIQKAIYDNNYWKLEKSLVQQNKLLNAAIEQATEDYEQWMEDLGRISDIRDVRYRETIQYNIRLLERKCALHRETRLKNFFLSKCADFSALKEQAKEREAFEAAERAKRSQKESYEVAYKRLLELSDGDIDDFLEDFLEKDRRFFILFGYAIRLNVRNEGLRQRIRELQGDMKAIRAERQQTEAAQTHVLQELEAKITETTEEANKYESKYKESSKLLGQIQSRIETLLKDMDCDTTMIVKPLGESLVPVFGPVENKIKEFLLRESLLRYTSIDRAQRSQAFISPLQGASSLLWTMDRAKLCPPAPDLEITDPKTAEEPLGQAQLRQLVIQRHEEELARPSSSSKRRRRFTSQSASGTKSPSETGSPSGARSPSEIKSPPGARSPSETKSPPGN
;
A
#
# COMPACT_ATOMS: atom_id res chain seq x y z
N MET A 1 36.00 33.40 93.27
CA MET A 1 36.08 34.24 92.05
C MET A 1 35.37 35.52 92.42
N VAL A 2 36.07 36.40 93.14
CA VAL A 2 37.04 37.40 92.60
C VAL A 2 36.27 38.47 91.86
N ASP A 3 36.44 39.76 92.07
CA ASP A 3 36.95 40.65 93.13
C ASP A 3 36.60 42.04 92.53
N GLY A 4 36.18 42.99 93.34
CA GLY A 4 35.66 44.25 92.82
C GLY A 4 35.22 45.16 93.94
N ASP A 5 36.22 45.59 94.70
CA ASP A 5 36.19 46.44 95.87
C ASP A 5 35.39 47.74 95.66
N VAL A 6 34.54 48.02 96.65
CA VAL A 6 34.01 49.36 96.90
C VAL A 6 34.92 49.98 97.96
N ASP A 7 35.88 50.77 97.48
CA ASP A 7 36.60 51.77 98.28
C ASP A 7 35.58 52.81 98.76
N GLY A 8 35.09 52.59 99.97
CA GLY A 8 34.33 53.57 100.74
C GLY A 8 35.31 54.40 101.56
N ASP A 9 35.68 55.55 101.01
CA ASP A 9 36.28 56.69 101.71
C ASP A 9 35.49 57.02 102.99
N THR A 10 36.04 56.66 104.14
CA THR A 10 35.92 57.47 105.36
C THR A 10 37.32 57.85 105.79
N GLY A 11 37.93 58.71 104.98
CA GLY A 11 39.07 59.49 105.38
C GLY A 11 38.68 60.58 106.38
N ILE A 12 39.48 60.67 107.44
CA ILE A 12 40.07 61.91 107.95
C ILE A 12 39.15 62.79 108.81
N LEU A 13 39.24 62.63 110.14
CA LEU A 13 39.80 63.65 111.05
C LEU A 13 39.80 63.16 112.50
N GLN A 14 40.70 62.22 112.76
CA GLN A 14 41.48 62.22 113.98
C GLN A 14 42.67 63.13 113.68
N ASP A 15 42.67 64.37 114.18
CA ASP A 15 43.88 65.07 114.60
C ASP A 15 43.63 66.51 115.08
N MET A 16 44.55 66.90 115.96
CA MET A 16 44.87 68.23 116.47
C MET A 16 44.06 68.67 117.70
N LEU A 17 44.54 68.42 118.93
CA LEU A 17 45.61 69.16 119.67
C LEU A 17 45.22 70.64 119.86
N PRO A 18 45.59 71.40 120.93
CA PRO A 18 46.86 71.34 121.69
C PRO A 18 46.67 71.82 123.18
N PRO A 19 47.60 72.54 123.85
CA PRO A 19 48.73 72.01 124.62
C PRO A 19 48.82 72.57 126.06
N HIS A 20 49.85 72.09 126.77
CA HIS A 20 50.39 72.60 128.03
C HIS A 20 50.62 74.12 128.08
N TRP A 21 50.79 74.67 129.30
CA TRP A 21 51.97 75.42 129.80
C TRP A 21 51.62 75.89 131.24
N LEU A 22 52.13 75.30 132.32
CA LEU A 22 53.44 75.53 132.97
C LEU A 22 53.77 76.99 133.34
N PHE A 23 54.18 77.14 134.61
CA PHE A 23 55.37 77.85 135.10
C PHE A 23 55.25 79.12 135.98
N SER A 24 55.95 79.00 137.11
CA SER A 24 56.96 79.93 137.65
C SER A 24 56.51 81.13 138.50
N SER A 25 56.91 81.09 139.78
CA SER A 25 57.23 82.28 140.56
C SER A 25 58.74 82.36 140.77
N LYS A 26 59.30 83.55 140.52
CA LYS A 26 60.72 83.87 140.71
C LYS A 26 60.84 84.93 141.82
N ARG A 27 61.40 84.49 142.95
CA ARG A 27 62.48 85.09 143.77
C ARG A 27 62.64 86.62 143.72
N ARG A 28 62.84 87.25 144.88
CA ARG A 28 63.92 88.22 145.07
C ARG A 28 64.24 88.51 146.55
N GLU A 29 65.54 88.60 146.77
CA GLU A 29 66.26 89.00 147.98
C GLU A 29 66.61 90.50 147.97
N ALA A 30 67.26 90.91 149.07
CA ALA A 30 68.19 92.03 149.27
C ALA A 30 67.57 93.32 149.84
N SER A 31 68.17 94.06 150.79
CA SER A 31 69.52 94.06 151.38
C SER A 31 69.56 95.05 152.58
N ALA A 32 70.62 94.98 153.38
CA ALA A 32 70.92 95.79 154.58
C ALA A 32 71.25 97.28 154.30
N ASP A 33 71.12 98.17 155.31
CA ASP A 33 72.27 98.88 155.95
C ASP A 33 71.89 100.05 156.91
N LEU A 34 72.79 100.22 157.89
CA LEU A 34 73.17 101.26 158.89
C LEU A 34 72.41 102.61 159.10
N GLU A 35 72.66 103.18 160.29
CA GLU A 35 71.94 104.22 161.08
C GLU A 35 72.02 105.71 160.64
N LEU A 36 71.16 106.53 161.28
CA LEU A 36 71.06 108.03 161.39
C LEU A 36 70.07 108.74 160.41
N PRO A 37 69.50 109.92 160.75
CA PRO A 37 68.67 110.34 161.89
C PRO A 37 67.20 110.67 161.47
N GLU A 38 66.32 110.96 162.45
CA GLU A 38 64.85 110.79 162.41
C GLU A 38 63.99 111.55 161.37
N ASN A 39 64.50 112.53 160.63
CA ASN A 39 63.64 113.41 159.82
C ASN A 39 63.41 112.98 158.35
N GLU A 40 63.89 111.80 157.93
CA GLU A 40 63.68 111.29 156.55
C GLU A 40 62.80 110.03 156.41
N ARG A 41 62.28 109.45 157.51
CA ARG A 41 61.48 108.19 157.47
C ARG A 41 60.03 108.38 156.99
N GLU A 42 59.47 109.58 157.07
CA GLU A 42 58.04 109.81 156.78
C GLU A 42 57.73 109.97 155.27
N GLY A 43 58.74 110.26 154.44
CA GLY A 43 58.56 110.46 153.00
C GLY A 43 58.41 109.17 152.19
N ARG A 44 59.11 108.09 152.57
CA ARG A 44 59.16 106.84 151.77
C ARG A 44 57.93 105.95 151.97
N ALA A 45 57.31 105.97 153.15
CA ALA A 45 56.10 105.19 153.44
C ALA A 45 54.88 105.57 152.57
N LYS A 46 54.81 106.82 152.08
CA LYS A 46 53.67 107.29 151.25
C LYS A 46 53.73 106.82 149.80
N VAL A 47 54.91 106.43 149.30
CA VAL A 47 55.08 105.99 147.90
C VAL A 47 54.77 104.49 147.75
N GLU A 48 55.10 103.68 148.74
CA GLU A 48 54.87 102.21 148.73
C GLU A 48 53.36 101.85 148.81
N ILE A 49 52.58 102.64 149.57
CA ILE A 49 51.12 102.42 149.70
C ILE A 49 50.38 102.59 148.36
N ARG A 50 50.84 103.49 147.49
CA ARG A 50 50.19 103.72 146.18
C ARG A 50 50.42 102.59 145.18
N GLN A 51 51.54 101.86 145.28
CA GLN A 51 51.85 100.76 144.37
C GLN A 51 51.07 99.48 144.69
N LEU A 52 50.75 99.23 145.96
CA LEU A 52 49.95 98.05 146.35
C LEU A 52 48.46 98.18 146.00
N GLN A 53 47.92 99.41 145.98
CA GLN A 53 46.51 99.62 145.62
C GLN A 53 46.20 99.35 144.14
N THR A 54 47.14 99.63 143.22
CA THR A 54 46.94 99.36 141.79
C THR A 54 47.01 97.86 141.45
N HIS A 55 47.86 97.10 142.15
CA HIS A 55 47.99 95.65 141.93
C HIS A 55 46.75 94.87 142.39
N PHE A 56 46.10 95.29 143.47
CA PHE A 56 44.87 94.66 143.95
C PHE A 56 43.69 94.86 142.98
N HIS A 57 43.62 96.03 142.32
CA HIS A 57 42.52 96.32 141.41
C HIS A 57 42.59 95.47 140.13
N HIS A 58 43.78 95.21 139.61
CA HIS A 58 43.96 94.43 138.37
C HIS A 58 43.59 92.95 138.52
N GLU A 59 43.97 92.31 139.63
CA GLU A 59 43.61 90.90 139.90
C GLU A 59 42.12 90.71 140.19
N SER A 60 41.45 91.73 140.77
CA SER A 60 40.00 91.71 140.95
C SER A 60 39.23 91.70 139.62
N TYR A 61 39.81 92.28 138.56
CA TYR A 61 39.18 92.34 137.24
C TYR A 61 39.34 91.04 136.44
N LYS A 62 40.47 90.33 136.56
CA LYS A 62 40.68 89.04 135.86
C LYS A 62 39.73 87.95 136.34
N ARG A 63 39.46 87.86 137.66
CA ARG A 63 38.52 86.85 138.20
C ARG A 63 37.12 86.98 137.60
N LYS A 64 36.59 88.20 137.49
CA LYS A 64 35.26 88.44 136.91
C LYS A 64 35.14 87.97 135.46
N PHE A 65 36.20 88.13 134.66
CA PHE A 65 36.18 87.72 133.25
C PHE A 65 36.20 86.20 133.07
N PHE A 66 36.92 85.47 133.92
CA PHE A 66 36.92 84.00 133.90
C PHE A 66 35.58 83.42 134.36
N ASP A 67 34.94 84.02 135.37
CA ASP A 67 33.62 83.59 135.85
C ASP A 67 32.54 83.74 134.77
N ASP A 68 32.56 84.85 134.00
CA ASP A 68 31.62 85.09 132.90
C ASP A 68 31.80 84.10 131.73
N ASP A 69 33.04 83.72 131.40
CA ASP A 69 33.33 82.82 130.28
C ASP A 69 32.95 81.36 130.59
N ILE A 70 33.17 80.91 131.84
CA ILE A 70 32.70 79.60 132.33
C ILE A 70 31.17 79.54 132.26
N TRP A 71 30.48 80.63 132.63
CA TRP A 71 29.03 80.67 132.64
C TRP A 71 28.43 80.56 131.23
N ARG A 72 29.04 81.19 130.22
CA ARG A 72 28.62 81.07 128.81
C ARG A 72 28.83 79.67 128.25
N GLN A 73 29.96 79.03 128.56
CA GLN A 73 30.22 77.65 128.11
C GLN A 73 29.22 76.67 128.72
N MET A 74 28.88 76.82 130.00
CA MET A 74 27.85 76.01 130.64
C MET A 74 26.48 76.15 129.94
N GLN A 75 26.04 77.38 129.65
CA GLN A 75 24.79 77.58 128.92
C GLN A 75 24.79 77.00 127.51
N ALA A 76 25.91 77.06 126.79
CA ALA A 76 26.04 76.47 125.46
C ALA A 76 25.94 74.93 125.52
N GLN A 77 26.58 74.31 126.52
CA GLN A 77 26.49 72.87 126.75
C GLN A 77 25.07 72.44 127.14
N GLU A 78 24.38 73.20 128.00
CA GLU A 78 22.99 72.91 128.38
C GLU A 78 22.03 72.96 127.19
N LYS A 79 22.18 73.94 126.30
CA LYS A 79 21.40 74.02 125.06
C LYS A 79 21.66 72.83 124.13
N ALA A 80 22.92 72.48 123.90
CA ALA A 80 23.28 71.33 123.05
C ALA A 80 22.73 70.00 123.62
N ILE A 81 22.72 69.83 124.94
CA ILE A 81 22.11 68.67 125.59
C ILE A 81 20.58 68.66 125.42
N ALA A 82 19.92 69.82 125.44
CA ALA A 82 18.49 69.91 125.23
C ALA A 82 18.10 69.50 123.79
N ASP A 83 18.84 69.97 122.78
CA ASP A 83 18.60 69.62 121.38
C ASP A 83 18.83 68.13 121.10
N LEU A 84 19.92 67.56 121.63
CA LEU A 84 20.19 66.11 121.53
C LEU A 84 19.09 65.27 122.21
N LYS A 85 18.54 65.73 123.33
CA LYS A 85 17.41 65.06 123.99
C LYS A 85 16.13 65.13 123.14
N GLN A 86 15.93 66.21 122.39
CA GLN A 86 14.78 66.33 121.49
C GLN A 86 14.90 65.40 120.29
N GLU A 87 16.06 65.35 119.64
CA GLU A 87 16.35 64.40 118.54
C GLU A 87 16.21 62.95 119.00
N HIS A 88 16.75 62.62 120.17
CA HIS A 88 16.60 61.28 120.74
C HIS A 88 15.13 60.91 120.94
N ARG A 89 14.29 61.84 121.42
CA ARG A 89 12.84 61.61 121.53
C ARG A 89 12.19 61.41 120.16
N HIS A 90 12.55 62.20 119.16
CA HIS A 90 11.99 62.06 117.80
C HIS A 90 12.33 60.71 117.18
N VAL A 91 13.61 60.32 117.20
CA VAL A 91 14.05 59.02 116.67
C VAL A 91 13.41 57.86 117.44
N THR A 92 13.29 57.98 118.76
CA THR A 92 12.61 56.96 119.59
C THR A 92 11.14 56.83 119.21
N LEU A 93 10.44 57.93 118.93
CA LEU A 93 9.05 57.91 118.46
C LEU A 93 8.93 57.25 117.08
N MET A 94 9.80 57.60 116.13
CA MET A 94 9.80 56.97 114.80
C MET A 94 10.08 55.46 114.88
N LEU A 95 11.07 55.05 115.69
CA LEU A 95 11.34 53.65 115.93
C LEU A 95 10.14 52.96 116.59
N SER A 96 9.47 53.60 117.56
CA SER A 96 8.28 53.04 118.20
C SER A 96 7.10 52.87 117.24
N GLN A 97 6.99 53.71 116.21
CA GLN A 97 5.95 53.60 115.18
C GLN A 97 6.26 52.49 114.18
N ILE A 98 7.51 52.40 113.71
CA ILE A 98 7.97 51.34 112.78
C ILE A 98 7.91 49.97 113.47
N TYR A 99 8.38 49.88 114.70
CA TYR A 99 8.33 48.68 115.53
C TYR A 99 7.05 48.57 116.37
N SER A 100 6.01 49.34 116.04
CA SER A 100 4.72 49.19 116.67
C SER A 100 4.22 47.76 116.43
N PRO A 101 3.73 47.04 117.46
CA PRO A 101 3.26 45.66 117.32
C PRO A 101 2.24 45.50 116.18
N SER A 102 1.41 46.53 115.94
CA SER A 102 0.43 46.55 114.86
C SER A 102 1.08 46.56 113.46
N SER A 103 2.13 47.36 113.27
CA SER A 103 2.88 47.46 112.00
C SER A 103 3.57 46.13 111.67
N VAL A 104 4.27 45.54 112.65
CA VAL A 104 4.99 44.27 112.49
C VAL A 104 4.05 43.09 112.18
N ILE A 105 2.86 43.06 112.79
CA ILE A 105 1.85 42.03 112.50
C ILE A 105 1.29 42.19 111.09
N LEU A 106 1.02 43.43 110.65
CA LEU A 106 0.54 43.72 109.30
C LEU A 106 1.59 43.33 108.23
N GLU A 107 2.85 43.68 108.45
CA GLU A 107 3.97 43.35 107.57
C GLU A 107 4.17 41.83 107.46
N ASN A 108 4.10 41.10 108.58
CA ASN A 108 4.16 39.64 108.58
C ASN A 108 2.96 39.00 107.88
N ARG A 109 1.76 39.55 108.04
CA ARG A 109 0.56 39.09 107.33
C ARG A 109 0.69 39.31 105.82
N ASN A 110 1.22 40.47 105.40
CA ASN A 110 1.51 40.78 104.01
C ASN A 110 2.58 39.82 103.44
N ARG A 111 3.66 39.56 104.18
CA ARG A 111 4.71 38.60 103.81
C ARG A 111 4.15 37.18 103.61
N MET A 112 3.34 36.70 104.55
CA MET A 112 2.68 35.39 104.45
C MET A 112 1.72 35.33 103.26
N LYS A 113 0.96 36.40 102.99
CA LYS A 113 0.07 36.50 101.83
C LYS A 113 0.86 36.45 100.52
N VAL A 114 1.95 37.21 100.41
CA VAL A 114 2.86 37.18 99.25
C VAL A 114 3.46 35.79 99.04
N GLN A 115 3.86 35.12 100.12
CA GLN A 115 4.40 33.76 100.04
C GLN A 115 3.35 32.76 99.53
N SER A 116 2.10 32.84 100.00
CA SER A 116 1.00 31.99 99.51
C SER A 116 0.65 32.27 98.04
N LEU A 117 0.69 33.54 97.61
CA LEU A 117 0.48 33.92 96.21
C LEU A 117 1.62 33.45 95.31
N LEU A 118 2.86 33.49 95.79
CA LEU A 118 4.02 32.92 95.09
C LEU A 118 3.88 31.41 94.91
N GLN A 119 3.49 30.69 95.96
CA GLN A 119 3.31 29.24 95.89
C GLN A 119 2.20 28.85 94.91
N THR A 120 1.05 29.54 94.96
CA THR A 120 -0.06 29.30 94.01
C THR A 120 0.33 29.67 92.58
N ARG A 121 1.09 30.76 92.37
CA ARG A 121 1.64 31.11 91.06
C ARG A 121 2.61 30.04 90.53
N MET A 122 3.48 29.49 91.38
CA MET A 122 4.37 28.39 90.99
C MET A 122 3.60 27.12 90.60
N GLN A 123 2.54 26.78 91.35
CA GLN A 123 1.67 25.64 91.03
C GLN A 123 0.94 25.85 89.70
N ASN A 124 0.38 27.04 89.46
CA ASN A 124 -0.26 27.38 88.20
C ASN A 124 0.73 27.35 87.02
N ASP A 125 1.95 27.87 87.21
CA ASP A 125 3.00 27.81 86.19
C ASP A 125 3.39 26.35 85.86
N ALA A 126 3.42 25.46 86.85
CA ALA A 126 3.66 24.03 86.63
C ALA A 126 2.52 23.38 85.83
N LEU A 127 1.26 23.65 86.19
CA LEU A 127 0.09 23.16 85.45
C LEU A 127 0.04 23.70 84.03
N ILE A 128 0.37 24.97 83.81
CA ILE A 128 0.44 25.57 82.47
C ILE A 128 1.52 24.86 81.63
N LYS A 129 2.68 24.56 82.21
CA LYS A 129 3.75 23.82 81.52
C LYS A 129 3.28 22.40 81.13
N GLU A 130 2.63 21.69 82.04
CA GLU A 130 2.08 20.36 81.77
C GLU A 130 1.02 20.39 80.66
N ARG A 131 0.05 21.31 80.75
CA ARG A 131 -0.99 21.46 79.71
C ARG A 131 -0.40 21.87 78.36
N LYS A 132 0.62 22.73 78.34
CA LYS A 132 1.35 23.06 77.09
C LYS A 132 2.06 21.85 76.51
N ALA A 133 2.65 20.99 77.33
CA ALA A 133 3.26 19.74 76.87
C ALA A 133 2.21 18.79 76.27
N GLN A 134 1.07 18.59 76.96
CA GLN A 134 -0.04 17.77 76.44
C GLN A 134 -0.60 18.32 75.11
N LEU A 135 -0.76 19.65 74.99
CA LEU A 135 -1.17 20.28 73.74
C LEU A 135 -0.14 20.08 72.62
N ALA A 136 1.15 20.15 72.92
CA ALA A 136 2.20 19.90 71.95
C ALA A 136 2.19 18.45 71.46
N ASP A 137 1.95 17.48 72.35
CA ASP A 137 1.86 16.07 71.97
C ASP A 137 0.59 15.75 71.17
N LEU A 138 -0.55 16.33 71.53
CA LEU A 138 -1.77 16.25 70.71
C LEU A 138 -1.57 16.89 69.33
N ALA A 139 -0.90 18.05 69.26
CA ALA A 139 -0.59 18.69 67.98
C ALA A 139 0.29 17.80 67.09
N LYS A 140 1.29 17.11 67.66
CA LYS A 140 2.08 16.11 66.91
C LYS A 140 1.21 14.97 66.39
N GLN A 141 0.32 14.42 67.23
CA GLN A 141 -0.59 13.34 66.82
C GLN A 141 -1.54 13.78 65.71
N VAL A 142 -2.08 15.00 65.76
CA VAL A 142 -2.92 15.56 64.69
C VAL A 142 -2.14 15.61 63.38
N VAL A 143 -0.93 16.15 63.39
CA VAL A 143 -0.08 16.21 62.18
C VAL A 143 0.25 14.81 61.64
N GLU A 144 0.48 13.83 62.50
CA GLU A 144 0.69 12.44 62.09
C GLU A 144 -0.55 11.81 61.45
N LEU A 145 -1.74 12.07 62.01
CA LEU A 145 -3.01 11.61 61.47
C LEU A 145 -3.33 12.29 60.14
N GLU A 146 -3.11 13.61 60.01
CA GLU A 146 -3.24 14.35 58.75
C GLU A 146 -2.32 13.77 57.67
N LYS A 147 -1.06 13.50 58.00
CA LYS A 147 -0.13 12.81 57.09
C LYS A 147 -0.63 11.43 56.67
N LYS A 148 -1.24 10.65 57.58
CA LYS A 148 -1.84 9.35 57.25
C LYS A 148 -3.06 9.50 56.34
N ILE A 149 -3.92 10.50 56.58
CA ILE A 149 -5.10 10.79 55.75
C ILE A 149 -4.68 11.17 54.33
N VAL A 150 -3.69 12.06 54.16
CA VAL A 150 -3.18 12.46 52.84
C VAL A 150 -2.61 11.25 52.11
N LYS A 151 -1.78 10.43 52.76
CA LYS A 151 -1.24 9.19 52.16
C LYS A 151 -2.34 8.23 51.72
N GLN A 152 -3.40 8.05 52.51
CA GLN A 152 -4.54 7.20 52.15
C GLN A 152 -5.33 7.78 50.97
N ARG A 153 -5.54 9.10 50.92
CA ARG A 153 -6.18 9.77 49.78
C ARG A 153 -5.36 9.59 48.50
N ASP A 154 -4.05 9.75 48.58
CA ASP A 154 -3.16 9.56 47.42
C ASP A 154 -3.17 8.11 46.93
N THR A 155 -3.11 7.12 47.82
CA THR A 155 -3.14 5.71 47.42
C THR A 155 -4.49 5.31 46.84
N THR A 156 -5.60 5.76 47.43
CA THR A 156 -6.94 5.50 46.91
C THR A 156 -7.16 6.17 45.55
N TRP A 157 -6.68 7.41 45.37
CA TRP A 157 -6.69 8.09 44.08
C TRP A 157 -5.91 7.33 43.02
N ARG A 158 -4.64 6.98 43.28
CA ARG A 158 -3.81 6.20 42.35
C ARG A 158 -4.44 4.86 41.98
N LEU A 159 -5.12 4.21 42.92
CA LEU A 159 -5.80 2.94 42.67
C LEU A 159 -7.05 3.13 41.80
N LEU A 160 -7.78 4.22 41.98
CA LEU A 160 -8.92 4.59 41.13
C LEU A 160 -8.46 4.94 39.70
N GLU A 161 -7.38 5.71 39.58
CA GLU A 161 -6.74 6.10 38.32
C GLU A 161 -6.20 4.88 37.57
N ALA A 162 -5.54 3.95 38.25
CA ALA A 162 -5.11 2.69 37.64
C ALA A 162 -6.29 1.83 37.14
N LYS A 163 -7.43 1.85 37.86
CA LYS A 163 -8.65 1.15 37.42
C LYS A 163 -9.27 1.81 36.19
N SER A 164 -9.37 3.14 36.16
CA SER A 164 -9.91 3.87 35.00
C SER A 164 -9.00 3.70 33.77
N GLN A 165 -7.67 3.73 33.96
CA GLN A 165 -6.71 3.50 32.90
C GLN A 165 -6.79 2.07 32.36
N LYS A 166 -6.92 1.05 33.21
CA LYS A 166 -7.17 -0.34 32.76
C LYS A 166 -8.48 -0.48 31.98
N HIS A 167 -9.54 0.22 32.38
CA HIS A 167 -10.81 0.21 31.64
C HIS A 167 -10.66 0.90 30.27
N LEU A 168 -9.97 2.04 30.21
CA LEU A 168 -9.65 2.72 28.96
C LEU A 168 -8.80 1.84 28.04
N GLN A 169 -7.77 1.18 28.57
CA GLN A 169 -6.92 0.24 27.83
C GLN A 169 -7.75 -0.87 27.19
N LYS A 170 -8.62 -1.54 27.95
CA LYS A 170 -9.52 -2.57 27.41
C LYS A 170 -10.43 -2.06 26.32
N LYS A 171 -10.92 -0.81 26.45
CA LYS A 171 -11.78 -0.18 25.43
C LYS A 171 -10.99 0.12 24.16
N ILE A 172 -9.74 0.57 24.28
CA ILE A 172 -8.82 0.77 23.16
C ILE A 172 -8.55 -0.57 22.46
N GLU A 173 -8.17 -1.62 23.21
CA GLU A 173 -7.94 -2.96 22.67
C GLU A 173 -9.17 -3.50 21.90
N LEU A 174 -10.39 -3.32 22.44
CA LEU A 174 -11.62 -3.73 21.77
C LEU A 174 -11.86 -2.97 20.46
N LEU A 175 -11.57 -1.66 20.45
CA LEU A 175 -11.68 -0.83 19.25
C LEU A 175 -10.62 -1.20 18.20
N GLU A 176 -9.40 -1.51 18.62
CA GLU A 176 -8.32 -2.00 17.76
C GLU A 176 -8.64 -3.37 17.16
N ILE A 177 -9.19 -4.30 17.95
CA ILE A 177 -9.66 -5.61 17.47
C ILE A 177 -10.80 -5.43 16.47
N ARG A 178 -11.75 -4.53 16.74
CA ARG A 178 -12.85 -4.25 15.80
C ARG A 178 -12.34 -3.61 14.51
N LEU A 179 -11.39 -2.68 14.62
CA LEU A 179 -10.77 -2.04 13.46
C LEU A 179 -10.01 -3.07 12.61
N SER A 180 -9.19 -3.91 13.23
CA SER A 180 -8.44 -4.95 12.52
C SER A 180 -9.39 -5.93 11.82
N HIS A 181 -10.48 -6.35 12.46
CA HIS A 181 -11.50 -7.21 11.85
C HIS A 181 -12.14 -6.55 10.60
N VAL A 182 -12.50 -5.27 10.69
CA VAL A 182 -13.05 -4.53 9.55
C VAL A 182 -12.02 -4.40 8.42
N THR A 183 -10.77 -4.11 8.74
CA THR A 183 -9.67 -4.01 7.77
C THR A 183 -9.41 -5.35 7.07
N VAL A 184 -9.37 -6.47 7.80
CA VAL A 184 -9.23 -7.81 7.20
C VAL A 184 -10.42 -8.13 6.31
N ARG A 185 -11.66 -7.84 6.74
CA ARG A 185 -12.86 -8.03 5.92
C ARG A 185 -12.80 -7.19 4.64
N TYR A 186 -12.41 -5.93 4.74
CA TYR A 186 -12.23 -5.03 3.60
C TYR A 186 -11.18 -5.58 2.63
N ASN A 187 -10.01 -5.98 3.13
CA ASN A 187 -8.95 -6.56 2.31
C ASN A 187 -9.41 -7.84 1.62
N THR A 188 -10.16 -8.70 2.31
CA THR A 188 -10.72 -9.94 1.74
C THR A 188 -11.74 -9.65 0.65
N ILE A 189 -12.57 -8.62 0.81
CA ILE A 189 -13.49 -8.17 -0.23
C ILE A 189 -12.70 -7.60 -1.42
N MET A 190 -11.63 -6.85 -1.17
CA MET A 190 -10.80 -6.28 -2.23
C MET A 190 -10.04 -7.33 -3.03
N THR A 191 -9.46 -8.35 -2.39
CA THR A 191 -8.81 -9.48 -3.10
C THR A 191 -9.82 -10.32 -3.88
N ARG A 192 -11.02 -10.53 -3.33
CA ARG A 192 -12.11 -11.17 -4.09
C ARG A 192 -12.53 -10.31 -5.29
N ASN A 193 -12.61 -8.99 -5.12
CA ASN A 193 -12.99 -8.08 -6.20
C ASN A 193 -11.92 -8.03 -7.29
N SER A 194 -10.63 -8.00 -6.95
CA SER A 194 -9.55 -8.06 -7.93
C SER A 194 -9.59 -9.36 -8.73
N ARG A 195 -9.78 -10.50 -8.05
CA ARG A 195 -9.94 -11.80 -8.73
C ARG A 195 -11.14 -11.82 -9.69
N LEU A 196 -12.30 -11.28 -9.28
CA LEU A 196 -13.46 -11.18 -10.18
C LEU A 196 -13.21 -10.27 -11.39
N ARG A 197 -12.41 -9.21 -11.23
CA ARG A 197 -12.00 -8.35 -12.36
C ARG A 197 -11.10 -9.09 -13.33
N GLU A 198 -10.14 -9.86 -12.83
CA GLU A 198 -9.27 -10.72 -13.66
C GLU A 198 -10.09 -11.78 -14.40
N GLU A 199 -11.04 -12.45 -13.72
CA GLU A 199 -11.97 -13.40 -14.33
C GLU A 199 -12.86 -12.73 -15.39
N THR A 200 -13.31 -11.50 -15.15
CA THR A 200 -14.10 -10.74 -16.15
C THR A 200 -13.25 -10.39 -17.37
N ALA A 201 -12.00 -9.97 -17.17
CA ALA A 201 -11.08 -9.66 -18.26
C ALA A 201 -10.74 -10.92 -19.09
N SER A 202 -10.49 -12.06 -18.43
CA SER A 202 -10.22 -13.32 -19.13
C SER A 202 -11.42 -13.79 -19.94
N LEU A 203 -12.64 -13.67 -19.40
CA LEU A 203 -13.88 -13.98 -20.13
C LEU A 203 -14.10 -13.04 -21.33
N GLN A 204 -13.74 -11.76 -21.21
CA GLN A 204 -13.81 -10.82 -22.34
C GLN A 204 -12.84 -11.20 -23.46
N ILE A 205 -11.61 -11.61 -23.11
CA ILE A 205 -10.62 -12.09 -24.08
C ILE A 205 -11.13 -13.37 -24.75
N GLN A 206 -11.65 -14.34 -23.98
CA GLN A 206 -12.23 -15.56 -24.53
C GLN A 206 -13.39 -15.26 -25.48
N LYS A 207 -14.29 -14.36 -25.09
CA LYS A 207 -15.38 -13.91 -25.97
C LYS A 207 -14.84 -13.33 -27.27
N ALA A 208 -13.84 -12.46 -27.24
CA ALA A 208 -13.25 -11.88 -28.45
C ALA A 208 -12.63 -12.96 -29.36
N ILE A 209 -12.00 -13.99 -28.79
CA ILE A 209 -11.49 -15.15 -29.55
C ILE A 209 -12.63 -15.92 -30.21
N TYR A 210 -13.72 -16.20 -29.47
CA TYR A 210 -14.90 -16.87 -30.02
C TYR A 210 -15.57 -16.06 -31.11
N ASP A 211 -15.74 -14.75 -30.92
CA ASP A 211 -16.31 -13.85 -31.91
C ASP A 211 -15.46 -13.85 -33.19
N ASN A 212 -14.13 -13.81 -33.08
CA ASN A 212 -13.23 -13.91 -34.24
C ASN A 212 -13.38 -15.25 -34.99
N ASN A 213 -13.46 -16.36 -34.26
CA ASN A 213 -13.68 -17.67 -34.87
C ASN A 213 -15.06 -17.76 -35.54
N TYR A 214 -16.10 -17.21 -34.90
CA TYR A 214 -17.44 -17.11 -35.48
C TYR A 214 -17.40 -16.32 -36.80
N TRP A 215 -16.75 -15.15 -36.83
CA TRP A 215 -16.62 -14.36 -38.05
C TRP A 215 -15.89 -15.09 -39.18
N LYS A 216 -14.84 -15.86 -38.86
CA LYS A 216 -14.14 -16.70 -39.85
C LYS A 216 -15.04 -17.79 -40.42
N LEU A 217 -15.79 -18.47 -39.56
CA LEU A 217 -16.74 -19.51 -39.98
C LEU A 217 -17.86 -18.93 -40.84
N GLU A 218 -18.44 -17.81 -40.42
CA GLU A 218 -19.48 -17.11 -41.19
C GLU A 218 -18.97 -16.70 -42.58
N LYS A 219 -17.75 -16.16 -42.66
CA LYS A 219 -17.14 -15.80 -43.94
C LYS A 219 -16.94 -17.02 -44.84
N SER A 220 -16.49 -18.15 -44.29
CA SER A 220 -16.32 -19.40 -45.03
C SER A 220 -17.67 -19.95 -45.51
N LEU A 221 -18.70 -19.91 -44.68
CA LEU A 221 -20.06 -20.32 -45.04
C LEU A 221 -20.63 -19.47 -46.18
N VAL A 222 -20.48 -18.16 -46.10
CA VAL A 222 -20.89 -17.25 -47.20
C VAL A 222 -20.11 -17.55 -48.48
N GLN A 223 -18.81 -17.83 -48.40
CA GLN A 223 -18.02 -18.22 -49.58
C GLN A 223 -18.51 -19.55 -50.18
N GLN A 224 -18.78 -20.56 -49.35
CA GLN A 224 -19.31 -21.84 -49.83
C GLN A 224 -20.70 -21.69 -50.46
N ASN A 225 -21.60 -20.90 -49.87
CA ASN A 225 -22.90 -20.62 -50.47
C ASN A 225 -22.79 -19.92 -51.83
N LYS A 226 -21.80 -19.03 -52.01
CA LYS A 226 -21.54 -18.41 -53.33
C LYS A 226 -21.08 -19.45 -54.35
N LEU A 227 -20.17 -20.34 -53.97
CA LEU A 227 -19.71 -21.42 -54.86
C LEU A 227 -20.85 -22.39 -55.20
N LEU A 228 -21.68 -22.73 -54.21
CA LEU A 228 -22.87 -23.55 -54.40
C LEU A 228 -23.85 -22.89 -55.38
N ASN A 229 -24.17 -21.61 -55.20
CA ASN A 229 -25.07 -20.88 -56.10
C ASN A 229 -24.51 -20.81 -57.51
N ALA A 230 -23.21 -20.53 -57.68
CA ALA A 230 -22.57 -20.53 -58.99
C ALA A 230 -22.63 -21.91 -59.67
N ALA A 231 -22.44 -23.00 -58.91
CA ALA A 231 -22.58 -24.35 -59.43
C ALA A 231 -24.04 -24.68 -59.82
N ILE A 232 -25.02 -24.18 -59.07
CA ILE A 232 -26.44 -24.30 -59.41
C ILE A 232 -26.75 -23.53 -60.70
N GLU A 233 -26.27 -22.28 -60.81
CA GLU A 233 -26.43 -21.45 -62.01
C GLU A 233 -25.84 -22.14 -63.24
N GLN A 234 -24.61 -22.64 -63.15
CA GLN A 234 -23.97 -23.39 -64.24
C GLN A 234 -24.75 -24.66 -64.60
N ALA A 235 -25.21 -25.42 -63.60
CA ALA A 235 -26.03 -26.59 -63.86
C ALA A 235 -27.35 -26.22 -64.55
N THR A 236 -28.00 -25.11 -64.15
CA THR A 236 -29.22 -24.63 -64.82
C THR A 236 -28.97 -24.20 -66.26
N GLU A 237 -27.85 -23.53 -66.54
CA GLU A 237 -27.45 -23.16 -67.90
C GLU A 237 -27.21 -24.40 -68.77
N ASP A 238 -26.50 -25.41 -68.26
CA ASP A 238 -26.26 -26.67 -68.97
C ASP A 238 -27.59 -27.41 -69.25
N TYR A 239 -28.54 -27.39 -68.32
CA TYR A 239 -29.87 -27.96 -68.52
C TYR A 239 -30.68 -27.20 -69.58
N GLU A 240 -30.64 -25.87 -69.57
CA GLU A 240 -31.31 -25.04 -70.58
C GLU A 240 -30.73 -25.33 -71.98
N GLN A 241 -29.40 -25.40 -72.11
CA GLN A 241 -28.73 -25.77 -73.37
C GLN A 241 -29.14 -27.17 -73.84
N TRP A 242 -29.17 -28.15 -72.93
CA TRP A 242 -29.62 -29.51 -73.24
C TRP A 242 -31.07 -29.52 -73.74
N MET A 243 -31.96 -28.74 -73.12
CA MET A 243 -33.35 -28.60 -73.56
C MET A 243 -33.47 -27.95 -74.94
N GLU A 244 -32.66 -26.93 -75.24
CA GLU A 244 -32.60 -26.32 -76.57
C GLU A 244 -32.14 -27.33 -77.63
N ASP A 245 -31.08 -28.09 -77.36
CA ASP A 245 -30.56 -29.11 -78.27
C ASP A 245 -31.57 -30.23 -78.51
N LEU A 246 -32.30 -30.66 -77.46
CA LEU A 246 -33.41 -31.58 -77.62
C LEU A 246 -34.52 -31.01 -78.52
N GLY A 247 -34.84 -29.72 -78.37
CA GLY A 247 -35.75 -29.00 -79.26
C GLY A 247 -35.28 -29.06 -80.72
N ARG A 248 -34.01 -28.70 -80.98
CA ARG A 248 -33.40 -28.76 -82.32
C ARG A 248 -33.43 -30.16 -82.91
N ILE A 249 -33.13 -31.20 -82.11
CA ILE A 249 -33.20 -32.60 -82.54
C ILE A 249 -34.64 -32.98 -82.90
N SER A 250 -35.63 -32.53 -82.14
CA SER A 250 -37.04 -32.75 -82.45
C SER A 250 -37.44 -32.09 -83.78
N ASP A 251 -37.04 -30.84 -84.00
CA ASP A 251 -37.30 -30.13 -85.25
C ASP A 251 -36.67 -30.84 -86.46
N ILE A 252 -35.41 -31.29 -86.33
CA ILE A 252 -34.73 -32.06 -87.39
C ILE A 252 -35.46 -33.38 -87.66
N ARG A 253 -35.93 -34.08 -86.61
CA ARG A 253 -36.71 -35.31 -86.77
C ARG A 253 -38.01 -35.03 -87.53
N ASP A 254 -38.72 -33.97 -87.18
CA ASP A 254 -39.97 -33.58 -87.84
C ASP A 254 -39.75 -33.21 -89.31
N VAL A 255 -38.68 -32.48 -89.62
CA VAL A 255 -38.30 -32.19 -91.01
C VAL A 255 -38.00 -33.49 -91.75
N ARG A 256 -37.18 -34.40 -91.19
CA ARG A 256 -36.87 -35.70 -91.80
C ARG A 256 -38.13 -36.55 -92.02
N TYR A 257 -39.07 -36.56 -91.08
CA TYR A 257 -40.35 -37.26 -91.26
C TYR A 257 -41.13 -36.69 -92.44
N ARG A 258 -41.24 -35.35 -92.56
CA ARG A 258 -41.91 -34.69 -93.69
C ARG A 258 -41.21 -35.00 -95.01
N GLU A 259 -39.88 -34.92 -95.07
CA GLU A 259 -39.08 -35.25 -96.25
C GLU A 259 -39.26 -36.70 -96.68
N THR A 260 -39.28 -37.65 -95.71
CA THR A 260 -39.51 -39.07 -95.98
C THR A 260 -40.89 -39.30 -96.60
N ILE A 261 -41.93 -38.65 -96.07
CA ILE A 261 -43.29 -38.71 -96.63
C ILE A 261 -43.29 -38.15 -98.05
N GLN A 262 -42.69 -36.97 -98.27
CA GLN A 262 -42.60 -36.36 -99.60
C GLN A 262 -41.83 -37.24 -100.60
N TYR A 263 -40.71 -37.84 -100.18
CA TYR A 263 -39.94 -38.78 -100.99
C TYR A 263 -40.78 -39.99 -101.40
N ASN A 264 -41.53 -40.58 -100.47
CA ASN A 264 -42.42 -41.71 -100.75
C ASN A 264 -43.52 -41.35 -101.75
N ILE A 265 -44.11 -40.14 -101.65
CA ILE A 265 -45.09 -39.65 -102.62
C ILE A 265 -44.45 -39.54 -104.02
N ARG A 266 -43.29 -38.88 -104.15
CA ARG A 266 -42.58 -38.76 -105.44
C ARG A 266 -42.19 -40.11 -106.03
N LEU A 267 -41.78 -41.05 -105.18
CA LEU A 267 -41.46 -42.42 -105.59
C LEU A 267 -42.70 -43.13 -106.15
N LEU A 268 -43.86 -42.99 -105.49
CA LEU A 268 -45.12 -43.54 -105.99
C LEU A 268 -45.55 -42.89 -107.30
N GLU A 269 -45.45 -41.56 -107.43
CA GLU A 269 -45.72 -40.84 -108.68
C GLU A 269 -44.84 -41.36 -109.83
N ARG A 270 -43.54 -41.55 -109.58
CA ARG A 270 -42.60 -42.10 -110.56
C ARG A 270 -42.91 -43.55 -110.91
N LYS A 271 -43.26 -44.38 -109.91
CA LYS A 271 -43.72 -45.77 -110.14
C LYS A 271 -44.99 -45.80 -111.01
N CYS A 272 -45.96 -44.93 -110.74
CA CYS A 272 -47.17 -44.80 -111.55
C CYS A 272 -46.86 -44.32 -112.97
N ALA A 273 -45.96 -43.36 -113.14
CA ALA A 273 -45.53 -42.90 -114.47
C ALA A 273 -44.83 -44.02 -115.26
N LEU A 274 -43.90 -44.74 -114.63
CA LEU A 274 -43.25 -45.91 -115.23
C LEU A 274 -44.25 -46.99 -115.59
N HIS A 275 -45.25 -47.27 -114.74
CA HIS A 275 -46.29 -48.23 -115.06
C HIS A 275 -47.11 -47.80 -116.29
N ARG A 276 -47.44 -46.51 -116.42
CA ARG A 276 -48.11 -45.97 -117.63
C ARG A 276 -47.22 -46.10 -118.85
N GLU A 277 -45.92 -45.76 -118.75
CA GLU A 277 -44.96 -45.92 -119.84
C GLU A 277 -44.77 -47.38 -120.25
N THR A 278 -44.62 -48.29 -119.29
CA THR A 278 -44.51 -49.74 -119.57
C THR A 278 -45.78 -50.26 -120.20
N ARG A 279 -46.97 -49.82 -119.74
CA ARG A 279 -48.24 -50.16 -120.38
C ARG A 279 -48.28 -49.67 -121.83
N LEU A 280 -47.81 -48.45 -122.09
CA LEU A 280 -47.73 -47.88 -123.44
C LEU A 280 -46.69 -48.61 -124.31
N LYS A 281 -45.50 -48.91 -123.77
CA LYS A 281 -44.46 -49.70 -124.44
C LYS A 281 -44.95 -51.11 -124.73
N ASN A 282 -45.62 -51.77 -123.81
CA ASN A 282 -46.21 -53.10 -124.01
C ASN A 282 -47.32 -53.06 -125.06
N PHE A 283 -48.12 -51.99 -125.09
CA PHE A 283 -49.09 -51.77 -126.17
C PHE A 283 -48.39 -51.61 -127.53
N PHE A 284 -47.33 -50.82 -127.61
CA PHE A 284 -46.51 -50.70 -128.82
C PHE A 284 -45.82 -52.00 -129.19
N LEU A 285 -45.26 -52.74 -128.24
CA LEU A 285 -44.61 -54.03 -128.47
C LEU A 285 -45.62 -55.08 -128.93
N SER A 286 -46.83 -55.11 -128.38
CA SER A 286 -47.89 -56.00 -128.86
C SER A 286 -48.26 -55.67 -130.31
N LYS A 287 -48.43 -54.38 -130.64
CA LYS A 287 -48.68 -53.97 -132.03
C LYS A 287 -47.49 -54.22 -132.96
N CYS A 288 -46.26 -54.01 -132.48
CA CYS A 288 -45.04 -54.27 -133.25
C CYS A 288 -44.78 -55.77 -133.40
N ALA A 289 -45.17 -56.60 -132.43
CA ALA A 289 -45.13 -58.06 -132.51
C ALA A 289 -46.07 -58.57 -133.61
N ASP A 290 -47.23 -57.94 -133.79
CA ASP A 290 -48.13 -58.21 -134.93
C ASP A 290 -47.45 -57.87 -136.28
N PHE A 291 -46.54 -56.88 -136.33
CA PHE A 291 -45.75 -56.53 -137.51
C PHE A 291 -44.42 -57.31 -137.64
N SER A 292 -43.84 -57.82 -136.54
CA SER A 292 -42.57 -58.57 -136.52
C SER A 292 -42.74 -60.07 -136.64
N ALA A 293 -43.92 -60.63 -136.34
CA ALA A 293 -44.26 -62.02 -136.68
C ALA A 293 -44.14 -62.30 -138.19
N LEU A 294 -44.31 -61.27 -139.04
CA LEU A 294 -44.08 -61.33 -140.49
C LEU A 294 -42.62 -61.10 -140.91
N LYS A 295 -41.73 -60.66 -140.00
CA LYS A 295 -40.33 -60.30 -140.29
C LYS A 295 -39.31 -61.21 -139.59
N GLU A 296 -39.67 -61.87 -138.49
CA GLU A 296 -38.82 -62.81 -137.73
C GLU A 296 -38.78 -64.23 -138.30
N GLN A 297 -39.72 -64.61 -139.19
CA GLN A 297 -39.61 -65.86 -139.96
C GLN A 297 -38.35 -65.91 -140.87
N ALA A 298 -37.64 -64.78 -141.03
CA ALA A 298 -36.43 -64.64 -141.84
C ALA A 298 -35.14 -64.35 -141.05
N LYS A 299 -35.18 -64.08 -139.74
CA LYS A 299 -33.98 -63.71 -138.95
C LYS A 299 -33.63 -64.66 -137.79
N GLU A 300 -34.53 -65.53 -137.39
CA GLU A 300 -34.27 -66.56 -136.36
C GLU A 300 -33.27 -67.65 -136.80
N ARG A 301 -32.93 -67.74 -138.09
CA ARG A 301 -31.95 -68.72 -138.59
C ARG A 301 -30.48 -68.31 -138.42
N GLU A 302 -30.17 -67.03 -138.17
CA GLU A 302 -28.78 -66.54 -138.20
C GLU A 302 -28.23 -66.07 -136.84
N ALA A 303 -29.09 -65.78 -135.85
CA ALA A 303 -28.65 -65.22 -134.56
C ALA A 303 -28.43 -66.25 -133.43
N PHE A 304 -28.86 -67.51 -133.62
CA PHE A 304 -28.73 -68.57 -132.60
C PHE A 304 -27.28 -69.03 -132.39
N GLU A 305 -26.44 -69.02 -133.44
CA GLU A 305 -25.09 -69.61 -133.37
C GLU A 305 -23.98 -68.67 -132.87
N ALA A 306 -24.21 -67.34 -132.80
CA ALA A 306 -23.19 -66.38 -132.39
C ALA A 306 -23.17 -66.10 -130.88
N ALA A 307 -24.30 -66.26 -130.18
CA ALA A 307 -24.41 -65.97 -128.74
C ALA A 307 -23.87 -67.08 -127.82
N GLU A 308 -23.70 -68.30 -128.34
CA GLU A 308 -23.30 -69.48 -127.58
C GLU A 308 -21.80 -69.52 -127.21
N ARG A 309 -20.93 -68.78 -127.91
CA ARG A 309 -19.47 -68.80 -127.65
C ARG A 309 -19.00 -67.78 -126.61
N ALA A 310 -19.70 -66.67 -126.44
CA ALA A 310 -19.32 -65.62 -125.47
C ALA A 310 -19.68 -65.95 -124.01
N LYS A 311 -20.63 -66.87 -123.78
CA LYS A 311 -21.04 -67.30 -122.42
C LYS A 311 -20.12 -68.32 -121.75
N ARG A 312 -19.19 -68.94 -122.50
CA ARG A 312 -18.36 -70.05 -121.99
C ARG A 312 -17.12 -69.58 -121.21
N SER A 313 -16.46 -68.49 -121.61
CA SER A 313 -15.18 -68.06 -120.98
C SER A 313 -15.30 -67.38 -119.61
N GLN A 314 -16.43 -66.74 -119.28
CA GLN A 314 -16.64 -66.13 -117.96
C GLN A 314 -17.09 -67.15 -116.91
N LYS A 315 -17.67 -68.29 -117.31
CA LYS A 315 -18.07 -69.37 -116.39
C LYS A 315 -16.86 -70.07 -115.76
N GLU A 316 -15.78 -70.24 -116.51
CA GLU A 316 -14.62 -71.03 -116.10
C GLU A 316 -13.83 -70.41 -114.93
N SER A 317 -13.77 -69.08 -114.81
CA SER A 317 -13.06 -68.41 -113.71
C SER A 317 -13.81 -68.45 -112.37
N TYR A 318 -15.14 -68.33 -112.39
CA TYR A 318 -15.97 -68.47 -111.19
C TYR A 318 -16.13 -69.92 -110.75
N GLU A 319 -16.19 -70.88 -111.69
CA GLU A 319 -16.25 -72.30 -111.37
C GLU A 319 -14.99 -72.80 -110.64
N VAL A 320 -13.81 -72.28 -110.99
CA VAL A 320 -12.55 -72.64 -110.31
C VAL A 320 -12.51 -72.10 -108.88
N ALA A 321 -12.93 -70.84 -108.65
CA ALA A 321 -13.02 -70.28 -107.29
C ALA A 321 -14.09 -70.98 -106.44
N TYR A 322 -15.24 -71.33 -107.04
CA TYR A 322 -16.33 -72.04 -106.37
C TYR A 322 -15.94 -73.47 -106.01
N LYS A 323 -15.29 -74.22 -106.91
CA LYS A 323 -14.76 -75.56 -106.62
C LYS A 323 -13.70 -75.53 -105.52
N ARG A 324 -12.85 -74.51 -105.48
CA ARG A 324 -11.84 -74.35 -104.42
C ARG A 324 -12.47 -74.08 -103.04
N LEU A 325 -13.58 -73.36 -103.00
CA LEU A 325 -14.38 -73.16 -101.77
C LEU A 325 -15.16 -74.42 -101.38
N LEU A 326 -15.65 -75.18 -102.36
CA LEU A 326 -16.32 -76.46 -102.16
C LEU A 326 -15.37 -77.57 -101.65
N GLU A 327 -14.07 -77.52 -102.01
CA GLU A 327 -13.03 -78.43 -101.49
C GLU A 327 -12.65 -78.16 -100.03
N LEU A 328 -12.83 -76.92 -99.55
CA LEU A 328 -12.51 -76.50 -98.18
C LEU A 328 -13.72 -76.56 -97.23
N SER A 329 -14.92 -76.69 -97.79
CA SER A 329 -16.17 -76.90 -97.05
C SER A 329 -16.57 -78.37 -97.18
N ASP A 330 -17.25 -78.93 -96.19
CA ASP A 330 -17.81 -80.30 -96.26
C ASP A 330 -19.08 -80.33 -97.15
N GLY A 331 -19.02 -79.72 -98.34
CA GLY A 331 -20.08 -79.73 -99.35
C GLY A 331 -21.14 -78.62 -99.27
N ASP A 332 -21.23 -77.87 -98.16
CA ASP A 332 -22.16 -76.72 -98.04
C ASP A 332 -21.40 -75.41 -97.78
N ILE A 333 -21.38 -74.55 -98.81
CA ILE A 333 -20.58 -73.31 -98.81
C ILE A 333 -21.25 -72.23 -97.96
N ASP A 334 -22.59 -72.21 -97.91
CA ASP A 334 -23.33 -71.20 -97.17
C ASP A 334 -23.13 -71.37 -95.65
N ASP A 335 -23.16 -72.61 -95.16
CA ASP A 335 -22.86 -72.93 -93.76
C ASP A 335 -21.40 -72.58 -93.38
N PHE A 336 -20.43 -72.86 -94.27
CA PHE A 336 -19.04 -72.49 -94.06
C PHE A 336 -18.83 -70.97 -93.99
N LEU A 337 -19.53 -70.20 -94.85
CA LEU A 337 -19.47 -68.74 -94.84
C LEU A 337 -20.15 -68.15 -93.60
N GLU A 338 -21.28 -68.70 -93.18
CA GLU A 338 -21.97 -68.28 -91.95
C GLU A 338 -21.09 -68.56 -90.72
N ASP A 339 -20.45 -69.73 -90.65
CA ASP A 339 -19.46 -70.08 -89.61
C ASP A 339 -18.25 -69.15 -89.60
N PHE A 340 -17.75 -68.77 -90.78
CA PHE A 340 -16.65 -67.81 -90.91
C PHE A 340 -17.08 -66.42 -90.42
N LEU A 341 -18.26 -65.94 -90.84
CA LEU A 341 -18.82 -64.66 -90.41
C LEU A 341 -19.12 -64.65 -88.90
N GLU A 342 -19.59 -65.77 -88.33
CA GLU A 342 -19.77 -65.90 -86.89
C GLU A 342 -18.44 -65.83 -86.13
N LYS A 343 -17.40 -66.53 -86.61
CA LYS A 343 -16.05 -66.45 -86.03
C LYS A 343 -15.53 -65.03 -86.11
N ASP A 344 -15.66 -64.35 -87.26
CA ASP A 344 -15.25 -62.96 -87.43
C ASP A 344 -16.02 -62.02 -86.49
N ARG A 345 -17.35 -62.16 -86.38
CA ARG A 345 -18.16 -61.38 -85.43
C ARG A 345 -17.69 -61.58 -83.98
N ARG A 346 -17.40 -62.82 -83.58
CA ARG A 346 -16.86 -63.14 -82.24
C ARG A 346 -15.47 -62.52 -82.06
N PHE A 347 -14.61 -62.55 -83.07
CA PHE A 347 -13.31 -61.87 -83.05
C PHE A 347 -13.46 -60.36 -82.91
N PHE A 348 -14.37 -59.70 -83.63
CA PHE A 348 -14.63 -58.27 -83.49
C PHE A 348 -15.10 -57.90 -82.09
N ILE A 349 -15.97 -58.70 -81.47
CA ILE A 349 -16.44 -58.47 -80.09
C ILE A 349 -15.28 -58.64 -79.08
N LEU A 350 -14.49 -59.70 -79.22
CA LEU A 350 -13.33 -59.96 -78.36
C LEU A 350 -12.25 -58.89 -78.51
N PHE A 351 -11.98 -58.45 -79.73
CA PHE A 351 -11.02 -57.38 -80.02
C PHE A 351 -11.49 -56.04 -79.45
N GLY A 352 -12.77 -55.71 -79.61
CA GLY A 352 -13.37 -54.54 -78.98
C GLY A 352 -13.31 -54.59 -77.45
N TYR A 353 -13.50 -55.77 -76.85
CA TYR A 353 -13.33 -55.97 -75.42
C TYR A 353 -11.87 -55.79 -74.98
N ALA A 354 -10.91 -56.36 -75.72
CA ALA A 354 -9.48 -56.20 -75.46
C ALA A 354 -9.03 -54.72 -75.54
N ILE A 355 -9.52 -53.97 -76.53
CA ILE A 355 -9.26 -52.53 -76.63
C ILE A 355 -9.82 -51.78 -75.42
N ARG A 356 -11.09 -52.02 -75.05
CA ARG A 356 -11.71 -51.37 -73.88
C ARG A 356 -10.95 -51.70 -72.59
N LEU A 357 -10.50 -52.95 -72.44
CA LEU A 357 -9.69 -53.37 -71.29
C LEU A 357 -8.33 -52.67 -71.28
N ASN A 358 -7.67 -52.52 -72.42
CA ASN A 358 -6.40 -51.81 -72.53
C ASN A 358 -6.54 -50.31 -72.23
N VAL A 359 -7.59 -49.65 -72.74
CA VAL A 359 -7.88 -48.25 -72.41
C VAL A 359 -8.11 -48.09 -70.90
N ARG A 360 -8.88 -48.99 -70.29
CA ARG A 360 -9.10 -48.98 -68.84
C ARG A 360 -7.82 -49.23 -68.05
N ASN A 361 -6.97 -50.17 -68.50
CA ASN A 361 -5.68 -50.44 -67.86
C ASN A 361 -4.74 -49.25 -67.96
N GLU A 362 -4.68 -48.55 -69.09
CA GLU A 362 -3.84 -47.35 -69.20
C GLU A 362 -4.37 -46.22 -68.33
N GLY A 363 -5.70 -46.05 -68.23
CA GLY A 363 -6.31 -45.12 -67.28
C GLY A 363 -5.98 -45.45 -65.82
N LEU A 364 -6.00 -46.73 -65.43
CA LEU A 364 -5.58 -47.16 -64.09
C LEU A 364 -4.08 -46.91 -63.86
N ARG A 365 -3.22 -47.18 -64.85
CA ARG A 365 -1.77 -46.87 -64.76
C ARG A 365 -1.51 -45.39 -64.60
N GLN A 366 -2.25 -44.54 -65.31
CA GLN A 366 -2.15 -43.09 -65.15
C GLN A 366 -2.58 -42.66 -63.74
N ARG A 367 -3.71 -43.15 -63.23
CA ARG A 367 -4.17 -42.86 -61.86
C ARG A 367 -3.14 -43.29 -60.81
N ILE A 368 -2.50 -44.45 -61.01
CA ILE A 368 -1.42 -44.93 -60.12
C ILE A 368 -0.23 -43.96 -60.18
N ARG A 369 0.17 -43.49 -61.37
CA ARG A 369 1.26 -42.51 -61.52
C ARG A 369 0.94 -41.18 -60.83
N GLU A 370 -0.29 -40.68 -60.98
CA GLU A 370 -0.77 -39.47 -60.32
C GLU A 370 -0.71 -39.61 -58.79
N LEU A 371 -1.30 -40.68 -58.24
CA LEU A 371 -1.26 -40.97 -56.80
C LEU A 371 0.17 -41.13 -56.26
N GLN A 372 1.06 -41.77 -57.02
CA GLN A 372 2.47 -41.86 -56.65
C GLN A 372 3.17 -40.50 -56.66
N GLY A 373 2.78 -39.59 -57.56
CA GLY A 373 3.23 -38.20 -57.59
C GLY A 373 2.77 -37.46 -56.33
N ASP A 374 1.49 -37.53 -56.01
CA ASP A 374 0.90 -36.90 -54.82
C ASP A 374 1.56 -37.41 -53.52
N MET A 375 1.78 -38.72 -53.42
CA MET A 375 2.48 -39.33 -52.28
C MET A 375 3.90 -38.80 -52.12
N LYS A 376 4.63 -38.56 -53.22
CA LYS A 376 5.98 -37.99 -53.18
C LYS A 376 5.94 -36.51 -52.78
N ALA A 377 4.99 -35.74 -53.30
CA ALA A 377 4.82 -34.33 -52.96
C ALA A 377 4.50 -34.14 -51.47
N ILE A 378 3.53 -34.90 -50.94
CA ILE A 378 3.16 -34.86 -49.51
C ILE A 378 4.35 -35.26 -48.62
N ARG A 379 5.14 -36.26 -49.02
CA ARG A 379 6.34 -36.64 -48.26
C ARG A 379 7.40 -35.53 -48.25
N ALA A 380 7.61 -34.85 -49.38
CA ALA A 380 8.57 -33.76 -49.48
C ALA A 380 8.13 -32.54 -48.64
N GLU A 381 6.85 -32.18 -48.72
CA GLU A 381 6.26 -31.11 -47.89
C GLU A 381 6.41 -31.44 -46.40
N ARG A 382 6.07 -32.68 -46.00
CA ARG A 382 6.23 -33.14 -44.63
C ARG A 382 7.69 -33.03 -44.15
N GLN A 383 8.65 -33.50 -44.95
CA GLN A 383 10.07 -33.38 -44.61
C GLN A 383 10.52 -31.92 -44.47
N GLN A 384 10.03 -31.03 -45.33
CA GLN A 384 10.32 -29.59 -45.23
C GLN A 384 9.73 -28.99 -43.95
N THR A 385 8.49 -29.34 -43.60
CA THR A 385 7.87 -28.86 -42.36
C THR A 385 8.55 -29.41 -41.11
N GLU A 386 8.95 -30.69 -41.11
CA GLU A 386 9.69 -31.31 -40.02
C GLU A 386 11.07 -30.64 -39.87
N ALA A 387 11.79 -30.38 -40.97
CA ALA A 387 13.05 -29.65 -40.94
C ALA A 387 12.89 -28.23 -40.36
N ALA A 388 11.87 -27.48 -40.81
CA ALA A 388 11.57 -26.15 -40.28
C ALA A 388 11.23 -26.19 -38.78
N GLN A 389 10.43 -27.17 -38.34
CA GLN A 389 10.10 -27.36 -36.92
C GLN A 389 11.36 -27.69 -36.10
N THR A 390 12.22 -28.58 -36.58
CA THR A 390 13.48 -28.91 -35.88
C THR A 390 14.41 -27.71 -35.77
N HIS A 391 14.49 -26.86 -36.79
CA HIS A 391 15.27 -25.62 -36.74
C HIS A 391 14.74 -24.66 -35.67
N VAL A 392 13.41 -24.45 -35.63
CA VAL A 392 12.77 -23.60 -34.61
C VAL A 392 12.99 -24.16 -33.20
N LEU A 393 12.91 -25.49 -33.02
CA LEU A 393 13.20 -26.12 -31.74
C LEU A 393 14.66 -25.89 -31.31
N GLN A 394 15.62 -26.04 -32.21
CA GLN A 394 17.04 -25.77 -31.92
C GLN A 394 17.29 -24.30 -31.55
N GLU A 395 16.65 -23.35 -32.23
CA GLU A 395 16.73 -21.93 -31.86
C GLU A 395 16.16 -21.65 -30.47
N LEU A 396 15.04 -22.28 -30.12
CA LEU A 396 14.43 -22.13 -28.80
C LEU A 396 15.27 -22.79 -27.72
N GLU A 397 15.84 -23.97 -27.98
CA GLU A 397 16.79 -24.63 -27.08
C GLU A 397 18.01 -23.74 -26.84
N ALA A 398 18.59 -23.15 -27.89
CA ALA A 398 19.71 -22.23 -27.77
C ALA A 398 19.36 -21.00 -26.90
N LYS A 399 18.20 -20.38 -27.13
CA LYS A 399 17.71 -19.25 -26.31
C LYS A 399 17.49 -19.65 -24.84
N ILE A 400 16.96 -20.85 -24.60
CA ILE A 400 16.79 -21.37 -23.23
C ILE A 400 18.17 -21.55 -22.59
N THR A 401 19.14 -22.16 -23.29
CA THR A 401 20.49 -22.33 -22.73
C THR A 401 21.14 -20.99 -22.41
N GLU A 402 21.07 -20.00 -23.31
CA GLU A 402 21.61 -18.66 -23.10
C GLU A 402 20.97 -17.96 -21.89
N THR A 403 19.64 -17.94 -21.81
CA THR A 403 18.92 -17.33 -20.69
C THR A 403 19.18 -18.05 -19.36
N THR A 404 19.34 -19.38 -19.37
CA THR A 404 19.73 -20.11 -18.16
C THR A 404 21.17 -19.81 -17.73
N GLU A 405 22.10 -19.64 -18.66
CA GLU A 405 23.47 -19.20 -18.35
C GLU A 405 23.48 -17.79 -17.76
N GLU A 406 22.70 -16.86 -18.32
CA GLU A 406 22.53 -15.52 -17.77
C GLU A 406 21.94 -15.54 -16.37
N ALA A 407 20.86 -16.30 -16.15
CA ALA A 407 20.26 -16.48 -14.84
C ALA A 407 21.27 -17.04 -13.82
N ASN A 408 22.05 -18.05 -14.20
CA ASN A 408 23.10 -18.63 -13.37
C ASN A 408 24.21 -17.61 -13.05
N LYS A 409 24.58 -16.73 -14.00
CA LYS A 409 25.54 -15.63 -13.77
C LYS A 409 24.99 -14.65 -12.73
N TYR A 410 23.72 -14.25 -12.84
CA TYR A 410 23.09 -13.35 -11.87
C TYR A 410 22.93 -14.00 -10.49
N GLU A 411 22.56 -15.27 -10.42
CA GLU A 411 22.45 -16.01 -9.17
C GLU A 411 23.83 -16.15 -8.49
N SER A 412 24.89 -16.38 -9.26
CA SER A 412 26.26 -16.42 -8.74
C SER A 412 26.68 -15.06 -8.17
N LYS A 413 26.42 -13.96 -8.90
CA LYS A 413 26.66 -12.59 -8.41
C LYS A 413 25.86 -12.29 -7.13
N TYR A 414 24.62 -12.75 -7.05
CA TYR A 414 23.79 -12.61 -5.85
C TYR A 414 24.36 -13.41 -4.67
N LYS A 415 24.82 -14.64 -4.89
CA LYS A 415 25.48 -15.45 -3.86
C LYS A 415 26.78 -14.78 -3.37
N GLU A 416 27.55 -14.18 -4.26
CA GLU A 416 28.76 -13.41 -3.91
C GLU A 416 28.43 -12.15 -3.10
N SER A 417 27.46 -11.35 -3.54
CA SER A 417 27.06 -10.13 -2.82
C SER A 417 26.43 -10.45 -1.46
N SER A 418 25.64 -11.53 -1.36
CA SER A 418 25.08 -12.03 -0.10
C SER A 418 26.19 -12.48 0.87
N LYS A 419 27.22 -13.18 0.38
CA LYS A 419 28.39 -13.54 1.20
C LYS A 419 29.13 -12.31 1.71
N LEU A 420 29.37 -11.31 0.85
CA LEU A 420 30.00 -10.04 1.24
C LEU A 420 29.16 -9.29 2.28
N LEU A 421 27.85 -9.24 2.09
CA LEU A 421 26.92 -8.62 3.04
C LEU A 421 26.97 -9.33 4.40
N GLY A 422 26.98 -10.66 4.43
CA GLY A 422 27.14 -11.43 5.66
C GLY A 422 28.49 -11.21 6.36
N GLN A 423 29.58 -11.02 5.60
CA GLN A 423 30.88 -10.64 6.16
C GLN A 423 30.86 -9.23 6.74
N ILE A 424 30.21 -8.26 6.09
CA ILE A 424 30.05 -6.89 6.60
C ILE A 424 29.20 -6.90 7.87
N GLN A 425 28.10 -7.66 7.86
CA GLN A 425 27.21 -7.79 9.00
C GLN A 425 27.95 -8.37 10.22
N SER A 426 28.73 -9.44 10.04
CA SER A 426 29.50 -10.02 11.16
C SER A 426 30.55 -9.07 11.72
N ARG A 427 31.25 -8.31 10.86
CA ARG A 427 32.21 -7.27 11.30
C ARG A 427 31.54 -6.11 12.05
N ILE A 428 30.37 -5.69 11.58
CA ILE A 428 29.58 -4.65 12.25
C ILE A 428 29.06 -5.15 13.60
N GLU A 429 28.59 -6.39 13.68
CA GLU A 429 28.16 -7.01 14.94
C GLU A 429 29.31 -7.11 15.94
N THR A 430 30.54 -7.41 15.50
CA THR A 430 31.72 -7.37 16.38
C THR A 430 32.02 -5.96 16.87
N LEU A 431 32.01 -4.95 15.98
CA LEU A 431 32.26 -3.55 16.37
C LEU A 431 31.20 -3.02 17.34
N LEU A 432 29.93 -3.40 17.16
CA LEU A 432 28.85 -3.01 18.06
C LEU A 432 28.98 -3.63 19.45
N LYS A 433 29.50 -4.86 19.53
CA LYS A 433 29.82 -5.50 20.81
C LYS A 433 31.01 -4.82 21.48
N ASP A 434 32.05 -4.49 20.73
CA ASP A 434 33.24 -3.78 21.23
C ASP A 434 32.92 -2.37 21.74
N MET A 435 31.89 -1.72 21.16
CA MET A 435 31.43 -0.38 21.55
C MET A 435 30.40 -0.36 22.69
N ASP A 436 30.04 -1.50 23.29
CA ASP A 436 28.95 -1.61 24.29
C ASP A 436 27.63 -0.98 23.83
N CYS A 437 27.24 -1.21 22.56
CA CYS A 437 25.95 -0.77 22.02
C CYS A 437 24.83 -1.76 22.40
N ASP A 438 23.64 -1.26 22.73
CA ASP A 438 22.47 -2.09 23.03
C ASP A 438 22.05 -2.93 21.81
N THR A 439 22.43 -4.21 21.85
CA THR A 439 22.27 -5.18 20.75
C THR A 439 20.91 -5.88 20.74
N THR A 440 20.04 -5.55 21.70
CA THR A 440 18.71 -6.16 21.88
C THR A 440 17.76 -5.90 20.70
N MET A 441 17.97 -4.83 19.93
CA MET A 441 17.20 -4.48 18.73
C MET A 441 17.71 -5.13 17.44
N ILE A 442 18.89 -5.77 17.48
CA ILE A 442 19.59 -6.36 16.31
C ILE A 442 19.22 -7.85 16.10
N VAL A 443 18.38 -8.43 16.98
CA VAL A 443 18.12 -9.88 17.08
C VAL A 443 17.36 -10.49 15.88
N LYS A 444 16.91 -9.71 14.90
CA LYS A 444 16.38 -10.27 13.63
C LYS A 444 17.50 -10.35 12.60
N PRO A 445 17.69 -11.49 11.92
CA PRO A 445 18.73 -11.61 10.90
C PRO A 445 18.54 -10.48 9.88
N LEU A 446 19.56 -9.63 9.71
CA LEU A 446 19.60 -8.56 8.72
C LEU A 446 19.72 -9.19 7.32
N GLY A 447 18.73 -9.97 6.91
CA GLY A 447 18.79 -10.76 5.68
C GLY A 447 18.83 -9.91 4.42
N GLU A 448 18.45 -8.62 4.50
CA GLU A 448 18.25 -7.79 3.30
C GLU A 448 18.75 -6.35 3.45
N SER A 449 19.07 -5.86 4.66
CA SER A 449 19.41 -4.44 4.83
C SER A 449 20.23 -4.16 6.09
N LEU A 450 21.29 -3.34 5.95
CA LEU A 450 22.11 -2.80 7.04
C LEU A 450 21.48 -1.61 7.76
N VAL A 451 20.32 -1.12 7.30
CA VAL A 451 19.63 0.05 7.87
C VAL A 451 19.34 -0.07 9.37
N PRO A 452 18.94 -1.24 9.92
CA PRO A 452 18.66 -1.39 11.35
C PRO A 452 19.88 -1.17 12.28
N VAL A 453 21.11 -1.27 11.76
CA VAL A 453 22.36 -1.09 12.53
C VAL A 453 22.60 0.38 12.91
N PHE A 454 22.16 1.33 12.08
CA PHE A 454 22.53 2.73 12.26
C PHE A 454 21.92 3.35 13.53
N GLY A 455 20.72 2.94 13.95
CA GLY A 455 20.05 3.48 15.14
C GLY A 455 20.83 3.27 16.45
N PRO A 456 21.24 2.02 16.78
CA PRO A 456 22.09 1.74 17.94
C PRO A 456 23.43 2.51 17.94
N VAL A 457 24.09 2.60 16.78
CA VAL A 457 25.35 3.36 16.63
C VAL A 457 25.13 4.85 16.90
N GLU A 458 24.07 5.44 16.32
CA GLU A 458 23.74 6.86 16.49
C GLU A 458 23.46 7.20 17.96
N ASN A 459 22.78 6.32 18.68
CA ASN A 459 22.51 6.49 20.11
C ASN A 459 23.80 6.44 20.95
N LYS A 460 24.75 5.54 20.62
CA LYS A 460 26.04 5.48 21.32
C LYS A 460 26.92 6.69 21.05
N ILE A 461 26.93 7.19 19.80
CA ILE A 461 27.62 8.44 19.45
C ILE A 461 27.04 9.62 20.24
N LYS A 462 25.71 9.69 20.38
CA LYS A 462 25.05 10.71 21.23
C LYS A 462 25.48 10.60 22.69
N GLU A 463 25.57 9.38 23.23
CA GLU A 463 26.05 9.14 24.61
C GLU A 463 27.49 9.63 24.79
N PHE A 464 28.41 9.29 23.88
CA PHE A 464 29.80 9.73 23.93
C PHE A 464 29.94 11.25 23.80
N LEU A 465 29.21 11.89 22.89
CA LEU A 465 29.17 13.34 22.76
C LEU A 465 28.67 14.02 24.04
N LEU A 466 27.67 13.44 24.70
CA LEU A 466 27.16 13.96 25.98
C LEU A 466 28.23 13.85 27.08
N ARG A 467 28.91 12.70 27.17
CA ARG A 467 29.98 12.46 28.13
C ARG A 467 31.19 13.39 27.91
N GLU A 468 31.58 13.63 26.66
CA GLU A 468 32.67 14.54 26.33
C GLU A 468 32.31 15.99 26.65
N SER A 469 31.07 16.41 26.37
CA SER A 469 30.58 17.74 26.75
C SER A 469 30.61 17.97 28.27
N LEU A 470 30.22 16.96 29.05
CA LEU A 470 30.29 16.97 30.51
C LEU A 470 31.74 17.03 31.01
N LEU A 471 32.63 16.20 30.47
CA LEU A 471 34.04 16.20 30.83
C LEU A 471 34.67 17.57 30.58
N ARG A 472 34.42 18.21 29.43
CA ARG A 472 34.90 19.58 29.13
C ARG A 472 34.33 20.64 30.08
N TYR A 473 33.07 20.52 30.49
CA TYR A 473 32.49 21.39 31.52
C TYR A 473 33.20 21.28 32.87
N THR A 474 33.71 20.09 33.19
CA THR A 474 34.37 19.81 34.47
C THR A 474 35.90 19.99 34.48
N SER A 475 36.55 19.95 33.31
CA SER A 475 38.03 19.93 33.18
C SER A 475 38.65 21.25 32.72
N ILE A 476 37.86 22.25 32.31
CA ILE A 476 38.39 23.55 31.86
C ILE A 476 38.44 24.52 33.05
N ASP A 477 39.67 24.87 33.43
CA ASP A 477 39.97 25.92 34.38
C ASP A 477 39.34 27.25 33.94
N ARG A 478 38.90 28.09 34.90
CA ARG A 478 37.93 29.17 34.65
C ARG A 478 38.34 30.25 33.61
N ALA A 479 39.60 30.24 33.13
CA ALA A 479 40.19 31.27 32.29
C ALA A 479 40.03 31.11 30.76
N GLN A 480 39.59 29.96 30.23
CA GLN A 480 39.51 29.72 28.77
C GLN A 480 38.09 29.68 28.18
N ARG A 481 37.10 30.32 28.82
CA ARG A 481 35.69 30.31 28.36
C ARG A 481 35.39 31.12 27.09
N SER A 482 36.38 31.76 26.47
CA SER A 482 36.19 32.67 25.31
C SER A 482 36.64 32.10 23.96
N GLN A 483 37.12 30.86 23.88
CA GLN A 483 37.45 30.24 22.58
C GLN A 483 36.23 29.51 22.01
N ALA A 484 35.80 29.92 20.81
CA ALA A 484 34.71 29.29 20.07
C ALA A 484 35.01 27.80 19.84
N PHE A 485 34.04 26.95 20.19
CA PHE A 485 34.10 25.51 20.00
C PHE A 485 34.23 25.19 18.51
N ILE A 486 35.40 24.69 18.09
CA ILE A 486 35.56 24.00 16.81
C ILE A 486 35.21 22.55 17.09
N SER A 487 34.10 22.07 16.51
CA SER A 487 33.67 20.69 16.72
C SER A 487 34.75 19.73 16.19
N PRO A 488 35.16 18.68 16.93
CA PRO A 488 36.04 17.64 16.39
C PRO A 488 35.47 16.98 15.13
N LEU A 489 34.15 17.05 14.94
CA LEU A 489 33.43 16.56 13.76
C LEU A 489 33.42 17.55 12.58
N GLN A 490 33.79 18.82 12.80
CA GLN A 490 33.88 19.81 11.73
C GLN A 490 35.05 19.49 10.79
N GLY A 491 36.12 18.89 11.32
CA GLY A 491 37.23 18.34 10.52
C GLY A 491 36.94 16.98 9.87
N ALA A 492 35.87 16.28 10.27
CA ALA A 492 35.47 15.00 9.68
C ALA A 492 34.53 15.17 8.46
N SER A 493 34.06 16.39 8.20
CA SER A 493 33.27 16.68 6.98
C SER A 493 34.10 16.53 5.69
N SER A 494 35.43 16.57 5.78
CA SER A 494 36.36 16.22 4.69
C SER A 494 36.66 14.72 4.56
N LEU A 495 36.25 13.89 5.54
CA LEU A 495 36.39 12.43 5.54
C LEU A 495 35.09 11.70 5.14
N LEU A 496 33.97 12.41 5.08
CA LEU A 496 32.81 11.96 4.33
C LEU A 496 33.25 11.88 2.88
N TRP A 497 33.45 10.67 2.38
CA TRP A 497 33.52 10.42 0.95
C TRP A 497 32.39 11.24 0.30
N THR A 498 32.75 12.24 -0.49
CA THR A 498 31.83 12.85 -1.43
C THR A 498 31.45 11.73 -2.39
N MET A 499 30.41 10.98 -2.02
CA MET A 499 29.85 9.91 -2.80
C MET A 499 29.34 10.57 -4.06
N ASP A 500 30.11 10.39 -5.14
CA ASP A 500 29.79 10.89 -6.45
C ASP A 500 28.47 10.25 -6.88
N ARG A 501 27.39 11.05 -6.83
CA ARG A 501 26.02 10.61 -7.06
C ARG A 501 25.86 9.97 -8.45
N ALA A 502 26.81 10.22 -9.35
CA ALA A 502 26.91 9.62 -10.68
C ALA A 502 27.32 8.13 -10.69
N LYS A 503 27.86 7.58 -9.59
CA LYS A 503 28.37 6.17 -9.54
C LYS A 503 27.42 5.15 -8.90
N LEU A 504 26.27 5.60 -8.38
CA LEU A 504 25.28 4.75 -7.71
C LEU A 504 24.11 4.34 -8.60
N CYS A 505 24.02 4.90 -9.81
CA CYS A 505 23.12 4.40 -10.84
C CYS A 505 23.93 3.57 -11.83
N PRO A 506 23.48 2.37 -12.24
CA PRO A 506 23.98 1.81 -13.49
C PRO A 506 23.75 2.86 -14.58
N PRO A 507 24.68 3.05 -15.53
CA PRO A 507 24.42 3.90 -16.68
C PRO A 507 23.12 3.41 -17.32
N ALA A 508 22.23 4.35 -17.66
CA ALA A 508 21.04 4.02 -18.42
C ALA A 508 21.47 3.23 -19.67
N PRO A 509 20.76 2.17 -20.06
CA PRO A 509 21.06 1.45 -21.28
C PRO A 509 21.11 2.45 -22.43
N ASP A 510 22.27 2.46 -23.10
CA ASP A 510 22.59 3.28 -24.25
C ASP A 510 21.59 2.92 -25.36
N LEU A 511 20.59 3.77 -25.55
CA LEU A 511 19.59 3.67 -26.60
C LEU A 511 19.87 4.78 -27.63
N GLU A 512 21.06 4.75 -28.21
CA GLU A 512 21.28 5.30 -29.54
C GLU A 512 21.48 4.15 -30.52
N ILE A 513 20.43 3.93 -31.34
CA ILE A 513 20.44 3.71 -32.80
C ILE A 513 19.14 2.97 -33.16
N THR A 514 18.06 3.72 -33.43
CA THR A 514 17.39 3.76 -34.76
C THR A 514 16.13 4.64 -34.72
N ASP A 515 16.31 5.87 -35.19
CA ASP A 515 15.42 6.66 -36.07
C ASP A 515 13.96 7.05 -35.72
N PRO A 516 13.52 8.23 -36.24
CA PRO A 516 12.63 9.13 -35.54
C PRO A 516 11.22 9.13 -36.13
N LYS A 517 10.21 9.30 -35.27
CA LYS A 517 9.03 10.16 -35.52
C LYS A 517 8.08 10.13 -34.32
N THR A 518 7.54 11.32 -34.03
CA THR A 518 6.47 11.61 -33.07
C THR A 518 6.85 11.52 -31.59
N ALA A 519 7.69 12.46 -31.15
CA ALA A 519 7.67 12.92 -29.76
C ALA A 519 6.40 13.77 -29.56
N GLU A 520 5.39 13.23 -28.89
CA GLU A 520 4.44 14.06 -28.15
C GLU A 520 5.06 14.32 -26.76
N GLU A 521 5.49 15.56 -26.52
CA GLU A 521 5.87 16.01 -25.19
C GLU A 521 4.71 15.74 -24.21
N PRO A 522 4.98 15.30 -22.97
CA PRO A 522 3.93 15.12 -21.98
C PRO A 522 3.32 16.49 -21.65
N LEU A 523 2.05 16.68 -22.05
CA LEU A 523 1.34 17.94 -21.84
C LEU A 523 1.34 18.34 -20.36
N GLY A 524 1.73 19.59 -20.09
CA GLY A 524 1.76 20.15 -18.75
C GLY A 524 0.36 20.22 -18.12
N GLN A 525 0.29 20.13 -16.79
CA GLN A 525 -0.97 20.08 -16.02
C GLN A 525 -1.96 21.21 -16.38
N ALA A 526 -1.46 22.38 -16.79
CA ALA A 526 -2.30 23.49 -17.25
C ALA A 526 -2.98 23.22 -18.61
N GLN A 527 -2.27 22.61 -19.56
CA GLN A 527 -2.80 22.28 -20.88
C GLN A 527 -3.83 21.14 -20.80
N LEU A 528 -3.58 20.18 -19.90
CA LEU A 528 -4.52 19.08 -19.60
C LEU A 528 -5.84 19.59 -18.99
N ARG A 529 -5.76 20.60 -18.11
CA ARG A 529 -6.96 21.27 -17.58
C ARG A 529 -7.73 22.00 -18.68
N GLN A 530 -7.03 22.64 -19.60
CA GLN A 530 -7.65 23.40 -20.70
C GLN A 530 -8.37 22.47 -21.69
N LEU A 531 -7.79 21.32 -22.02
CA LEU A 531 -8.42 20.29 -22.86
C LEU A 531 -9.64 19.63 -22.20
N VAL A 532 -9.60 19.43 -20.88
CA VAL A 532 -10.76 18.90 -20.14
C VAL A 532 -11.92 19.90 -20.16
N ILE A 533 -11.64 21.20 -20.00
CA ILE A 533 -12.66 22.25 -20.08
C ILE A 533 -13.23 22.32 -21.51
N GLN A 534 -12.38 22.31 -22.53
CA GLN A 534 -12.82 22.31 -23.94
C GLN A 534 -13.69 21.10 -24.30
N ARG A 535 -13.30 19.90 -23.86
CA ARG A 535 -14.09 18.68 -24.09
C ARG A 535 -15.44 18.75 -23.38
N HIS A 536 -15.49 19.36 -22.20
CA HIS A 536 -16.74 19.51 -21.46
C HIS A 536 -17.69 20.50 -22.13
N GLU A 537 -17.15 21.58 -22.72
CA GLU A 537 -17.90 22.55 -23.51
C GLU A 537 -18.40 21.96 -24.85
N GLU A 538 -17.58 21.12 -25.51
CA GLU A 538 -17.98 20.38 -26.72
C GLU A 538 -19.06 19.32 -26.45
N GLU A 539 -19.03 18.66 -25.29
CA GLU A 539 -20.10 17.73 -24.87
C GLU A 539 -21.42 18.46 -24.57
N LEU A 540 -21.35 19.69 -24.03
CA LEU A 540 -22.53 20.52 -23.78
C LEU A 540 -23.11 21.15 -25.07
N ALA A 541 -22.29 21.34 -26.10
CA ALA A 541 -22.69 21.91 -27.39
C ALA A 541 -23.26 20.91 -28.40
N ARG A 542 -23.25 19.59 -28.11
CA ARG A 542 -23.82 18.57 -29.02
C ARG A 542 -25.35 18.51 -28.94
N PRO A 543 -26.10 18.73 -30.05
CA PRO A 543 -27.55 18.62 -30.04
C PRO A 543 -28.01 17.16 -29.88
N SER A 544 -29.08 16.95 -29.10
CA SER A 544 -29.71 15.64 -28.87
C SER A 544 -30.27 15.08 -30.19
N SER A 545 -29.54 14.17 -30.81
CA SER A 545 -30.06 13.43 -31.98
C SER A 545 -30.92 12.24 -31.53
N SER A 546 -32.01 12.11 -32.26
CA SER A 546 -33.23 11.42 -31.92
C SER A 546 -33.20 9.91 -32.18
N SER A 547 -33.81 9.18 -31.25
CA SER A 547 -34.67 8.01 -31.47
C SER A 547 -34.23 6.93 -32.47
N LYS A 548 -33.74 5.79 -31.95
CA LYS A 548 -34.12 4.46 -32.46
C LYS A 548 -34.48 3.51 -31.31
N ARG A 549 -35.78 3.54 -30.98
CA ARG A 549 -36.66 2.39 -30.70
C ARG A 549 -36.03 1.20 -29.96
N ARG A 550 -35.99 1.28 -28.63
CA ARG A 550 -35.70 0.17 -27.73
C ARG A 550 -37.00 -0.58 -27.41
N ARG A 551 -37.19 -1.78 -27.98
CA ARG A 551 -38.24 -2.71 -27.55
C ARG A 551 -37.96 -3.11 -26.10
N ARG A 552 -38.87 -2.74 -25.20
CA ARG A 552 -38.99 -3.34 -23.85
C ARG A 552 -39.39 -4.79 -24.02
N PHE A 553 -38.60 -5.72 -23.52
CA PHE A 553 -39.13 -6.92 -22.90
C PHE A 553 -38.98 -6.74 -21.39
N THR A 554 -40.14 -6.73 -20.74
CA THR A 554 -40.33 -6.82 -19.30
C THR A 554 -40.16 -8.27 -18.87
N SER A 555 -39.40 -8.52 -17.81
CA SER A 555 -39.73 -9.59 -16.88
C SER A 555 -39.18 -9.22 -15.50
N GLN A 556 -40.11 -8.92 -14.61
CA GLN A 556 -39.91 -8.78 -13.19
C GLN A 556 -39.50 -10.12 -12.56
N SER A 557 -38.84 -9.97 -11.42
CA SER A 557 -38.61 -10.97 -10.37
C SER A 557 -39.84 -11.79 -9.99
N ALA A 558 -39.65 -13.08 -9.66
CA ALA A 558 -39.84 -13.59 -8.30
C ALA A 558 -39.56 -15.10 -8.19
N SER A 559 -38.99 -15.44 -7.04
CA SER A 559 -38.83 -16.72 -6.35
C SER A 559 -39.92 -17.79 -6.50
N GLY A 560 -39.54 -19.06 -6.31
CA GLY A 560 -40.49 -20.05 -5.77
C GLY A 560 -40.12 -21.51 -6.01
N THR A 561 -39.68 -22.17 -4.95
CA THR A 561 -39.55 -23.62 -4.79
C THR A 561 -40.89 -24.36 -4.89
N LYS A 562 -40.87 -25.59 -5.44
CA LYS A 562 -41.55 -26.84 -4.98
C LYS A 562 -42.02 -27.74 -6.15
N SER A 563 -41.52 -28.97 -6.17
CA SER A 563 -42.20 -30.20 -6.65
C SER A 563 -43.33 -30.58 -5.66
N PRO A 564 -44.27 -31.54 -5.89
CA PRO A 564 -44.11 -32.81 -6.63
C PRO A 564 -45.35 -33.39 -7.39
N SER A 565 -45.18 -34.61 -7.95
CA SER A 565 -46.18 -35.67 -8.27
C SER A 565 -47.25 -35.36 -9.34
N GLU A 566 -47.75 -36.26 -10.20
CA GLU A 566 -47.68 -37.71 -10.39
C GLU A 566 -48.37 -38.05 -11.74
N THR A 567 -47.97 -39.18 -12.34
CA THR A 567 -48.76 -40.14 -13.17
C THR A 567 -49.63 -39.68 -14.35
N GLY A 568 -49.44 -40.34 -15.51
CA GLY A 568 -50.54 -40.61 -16.45
C GLY A 568 -50.19 -40.62 -17.95
N SER A 569 -49.59 -41.70 -18.44
CA SER A 569 -49.81 -42.17 -19.84
C SER A 569 -51.07 -43.07 -19.85
N PRO A 570 -51.60 -43.61 -20.98
CA PRO A 570 -51.14 -43.55 -22.38
C PRO A 570 -52.30 -43.43 -23.42
N SER A 571 -51.97 -43.73 -24.68
CA SER A 571 -52.85 -44.07 -25.83
C SER A 571 -53.06 -42.91 -26.82
N GLY A 572 -52.89 -43.07 -28.14
CA GLY A 572 -52.71 -44.29 -28.92
C GLY A 572 -52.43 -43.96 -30.39
N ALA A 573 -51.89 -44.96 -31.07
CA ALA A 573 -51.46 -44.97 -32.45
C ALA A 573 -52.58 -44.69 -33.47
N ARG A 574 -52.22 -44.07 -34.60
CA ARG A 574 -52.46 -44.62 -35.96
C ARG A 574 -51.94 -43.68 -37.05
N SER A 575 -51.02 -44.20 -37.85
CA SER A 575 -50.87 -43.89 -39.28
C SER A 575 -51.45 -45.09 -40.06
N PRO A 576 -51.31 -45.21 -41.39
CA PRO A 576 -51.48 -44.28 -42.52
C PRO A 576 -52.36 -44.89 -43.64
N SER A 577 -52.73 -44.12 -44.68
CA SER A 577 -53.12 -44.53 -46.06
C SER A 577 -54.05 -43.45 -46.64
N GLU A 578 -54.13 -43.08 -47.92
CA GLU A 578 -53.54 -43.50 -49.19
C GLU A 578 -54.08 -42.49 -50.24
N ILE A 579 -53.25 -42.17 -51.25
CA ILE A 579 -53.56 -42.13 -52.70
C ILE A 579 -54.90 -41.53 -53.17
N LYS A 580 -54.83 -40.47 -53.99
CA LYS A 580 -55.47 -40.40 -55.33
C LYS A 580 -55.22 -39.05 -56.04
N SER A 581 -54.47 -39.09 -57.14
CA SER A 581 -54.74 -38.28 -58.36
C SER A 581 -55.76 -39.06 -59.23
N PRO A 582 -56.16 -38.66 -60.47
CA PRO A 582 -56.07 -37.41 -61.27
C PRO A 582 -57.51 -37.07 -61.80
N PRO A 583 -57.83 -36.56 -63.04
CA PRO A 583 -57.09 -35.99 -64.20
C PRO A 583 -57.65 -34.64 -64.74
N GLY A 584 -56.92 -33.89 -65.58
CA GLY A 584 -57.00 -33.89 -67.07
C GLY A 584 -58.11 -32.94 -67.59
N ALA A 585 -58.08 -32.25 -68.72
CA ALA A 585 -57.12 -31.96 -69.79
C ALA A 585 -57.78 -30.89 -70.70
N ARG A 586 -56.95 -30.21 -71.53
CA ARG A 586 -57.23 -29.59 -72.84
C ARG A 586 -57.80 -28.15 -72.96
N SER A 587 -56.95 -27.37 -73.64
CA SER A 587 -56.98 -26.06 -74.35
C SER A 587 -58.01 -25.96 -75.51
N PRO A 588 -57.93 -25.05 -76.52
CA PRO A 588 -57.22 -23.74 -76.71
C PRO A 588 -58.07 -22.64 -77.46
N SER A 589 -57.56 -21.40 -77.59
CA SER A 589 -57.77 -20.50 -78.76
C SER A 589 -56.93 -19.21 -78.58
N GLU A 590 -55.88 -18.95 -79.38
CA GLU A 590 -55.87 -18.02 -80.54
C GLU A 590 -56.21 -16.55 -80.18
N THR A 591 -55.47 -15.48 -80.47
CA THR A 591 -54.62 -15.09 -81.61
C THR A 591 -53.92 -13.73 -81.37
N LYS A 592 -52.77 -13.54 -82.06
CA LYS A 592 -52.25 -12.31 -82.74
C LYS A 592 -51.73 -11.07 -81.96
N SER A 593 -50.40 -10.94 -82.04
CA SER A 593 -49.61 -9.83 -82.62
C SER A 593 -49.05 -8.69 -81.73
N PRO A 594 -47.81 -8.19 -82.02
CA PRO A 594 -47.02 -7.18 -81.28
C PRO A 594 -47.21 -5.76 -81.90
N PRO A 595 -46.40 -4.68 -81.69
CA PRO A 595 -45.15 -4.48 -80.91
C PRO A 595 -45.05 -3.15 -80.09
N GLY A 596 -43.90 -2.92 -79.41
CA GLY A 596 -43.33 -1.57 -79.23
C GLY A 596 -42.84 -1.16 -77.83
N ASN A 597 -41.57 -1.45 -77.54
CA ASN A 597 -40.47 -0.56 -77.06
C ASN A 597 -39.44 -1.32 -76.23
#